data_AF-A0A9N9BXB8-F1
#
_entry.id   AF-A0A9N9BXB8-F1
#
_cell.length_a   1.000
_cell.length_b   1.000
_cell.length_c   1.000
_cell.angle_alpha   90.00
_cell.angle_beta   90.00
_cell.angle_gamma   90.00
#
_symmetry.space_group_name_H-M   'P 1'
#
loop_
_entity.id
_entity.type
_entity.pdbx_description
1 polymer ?
#
loop_
_entity_poly.entity_id
_entity_poly.type
_entity_poly.pdbx_seq_one_letter_code
_entity_poly.pdbx_strand_id
1 'polypeptide(L)'
;MNQVEEDTRTKEQETLAKELDWLLVSQLPTALYEIKKGLKAQVLWQYRQIRFITLDGSDIIKGELSVKLSNYHRGNLIKLNINSKKPYFIEQLVDAQNYLTLALDSLEHTNKDLTKESARELLDSVLIYILSSRSVLVCAHEEKLFPYKICDPQMFGTAIPEELVIQFHVEGSNVISSVYGLQYHSSLPSQKKNEEVMEGLMKLERECLAWKGKIALFKNLELGN
;
A
#
# COMPACT_ATOMS: atom_id res chain seq x y z
N MET A 1 -16.85 -58.36 4.73
CA MET A 1 -15.85 -57.29 4.99
C MET A 1 -16.28 -55.99 4.32
N ASN A 2 -16.66 -56.02 3.04
CA ASN A 2 -17.11 -54.82 2.29
C ASN A 2 -18.31 -54.06 2.89
N GLN A 3 -19.27 -54.73 3.52
CA GLN A 3 -20.50 -54.09 3.99
C GLN A 3 -20.30 -53.20 5.22
N VAL A 4 -19.34 -53.54 6.09
CA VAL A 4 -19.00 -52.73 7.27
C VAL A 4 -18.19 -51.49 6.87
N GLU A 5 -17.31 -51.60 5.87
CA GLU A 5 -16.58 -50.47 5.31
C GLU A 5 -17.52 -49.50 4.57
N GLU A 6 -18.50 -50.04 3.85
CA GLU A 6 -19.51 -49.24 3.15
C GLU A 6 -20.42 -48.47 4.14
N ASP A 7 -20.93 -49.14 5.18
CA ASP A 7 -21.72 -48.50 6.24
C ASP A 7 -20.94 -47.43 7.02
N THR A 8 -19.64 -47.62 7.22
CA THR A 8 -18.78 -46.66 7.90
C THR A 8 -18.59 -45.41 7.03
N ARG A 9 -18.32 -45.59 5.74
CA ARG A 9 -18.14 -44.49 4.78
C ARG A 9 -19.41 -43.65 4.61
N THR A 10 -20.58 -44.28 4.61
CA THR A 10 -21.86 -43.55 4.53
C THR A 10 -22.10 -42.69 5.78
N LYS A 11 -21.85 -43.22 6.98
CA LYS A 11 -21.98 -42.46 8.23
C LYS A 11 -21.01 -41.28 8.32
N GLU A 12 -19.79 -41.45 7.82
CA GLU A 12 -18.81 -40.36 7.73
C GLU A 12 -19.30 -39.25 6.79
N GLN A 13 -19.82 -39.60 5.61
CA GLN A 13 -20.38 -38.63 4.66
C GLN A 13 -21.57 -37.87 5.25
N GLU A 14 -22.47 -38.55 5.96
CA GLU A 14 -23.59 -37.91 6.65
C GLU A 14 -23.14 -36.96 7.75
N THR A 15 -22.09 -37.32 8.49
CA THR A 15 -21.53 -36.47 9.55
C THR A 15 -20.91 -35.21 8.95
N LEU A 16 -20.11 -35.35 7.89
CA LEU A 16 -19.52 -34.21 7.17
C LEU A 16 -20.59 -33.29 6.56
N ALA A 17 -21.68 -33.85 6.03
CA ALA A 17 -22.79 -33.06 5.50
C ALA A 17 -23.47 -32.23 6.60
N LYS A 18 -23.69 -32.81 7.79
CA LYS A 18 -24.26 -32.11 8.96
C LYS A 18 -23.32 -31.03 9.51
N GLU A 19 -22.02 -31.29 9.56
CA GLU A 19 -21.03 -30.30 9.97
C GLU A 19 -20.94 -29.13 8.99
N LEU A 20 -20.97 -29.42 7.69
CA LEU A 20 -20.99 -28.39 6.64
C LEU A 20 -22.26 -27.54 6.74
N ASP A 21 -23.42 -28.17 6.91
CA ASP A 21 -24.69 -27.47 7.11
C ASP A 21 -24.64 -26.57 8.34
N TRP A 22 -24.14 -27.09 9.47
CA TRP A 22 -23.95 -26.29 10.69
C TRP A 22 -23.02 -25.08 10.47
N LEU A 23 -21.91 -25.26 9.74
CA LEU A 23 -21.00 -24.15 9.42
C LEU A 23 -21.70 -23.08 8.57
N LEU A 24 -22.43 -23.48 7.53
CA LEU A 24 -23.09 -22.56 6.60
C LEU A 24 -24.27 -21.84 7.26
N VAL A 25 -25.04 -22.51 8.11
CA VAL A 25 -26.25 -21.95 8.73
C VAL A 25 -25.93 -21.18 10.01
N SER A 26 -24.98 -21.64 10.82
CA SER A 26 -24.72 -21.07 12.16
C SER A 26 -23.50 -20.13 12.20
N GLN A 27 -22.40 -20.53 11.58
CA GLN A 27 -21.12 -19.81 11.72
C GLN A 27 -20.93 -18.74 10.65
N LEU A 28 -21.21 -19.07 9.39
CA LEU A 28 -21.00 -18.19 8.26
C LEU A 28 -21.76 -16.86 8.39
N PRO A 29 -23.06 -16.80 8.78
CA PRO A 29 -23.77 -15.53 8.93
C PRO A 29 -23.14 -14.62 9.99
N THR A 30 -22.66 -15.21 11.09
CA THR A 30 -21.96 -14.48 12.15
C THR A 30 -20.65 -13.89 11.64
N ALA A 31 -19.87 -14.68 10.88
CA ALA A 31 -18.62 -14.19 10.28
C ALA A 31 -18.88 -13.06 9.27
N LEU A 32 -19.84 -13.23 8.37
CA LEU A 32 -20.21 -12.20 7.38
C LEU A 32 -20.71 -10.92 8.07
N TYR A 33 -21.45 -11.04 9.17
CA TYR A 33 -21.88 -9.90 9.98
C TYR A 33 -20.70 -9.14 10.58
N GLU A 34 -19.74 -9.83 11.20
CA GLU A 34 -18.56 -9.17 11.78
C GLU A 34 -17.67 -8.53 10.69
N ILE A 35 -17.51 -9.18 9.54
CA ILE A 35 -16.80 -8.59 8.38
C ILE A 35 -17.52 -7.32 7.93
N LYS A 36 -18.84 -7.37 7.74
CA LYS A 36 -19.65 -6.21 7.31
C LYS A 36 -19.56 -5.07 8.32
N LYS A 37 -19.66 -5.37 9.61
CA LYS A 37 -19.50 -4.39 10.70
C LYS A 37 -18.10 -3.76 10.69
N GLY A 38 -17.07 -4.57 10.53
CA GLY A 38 -15.68 -4.11 10.38
C GLY A 38 -15.54 -3.16 9.19
N LEU A 39 -16.01 -3.55 8.01
CA LEU A 39 -15.96 -2.74 6.80
C LEU A 39 -16.73 -1.41 6.95
N LYS A 40 -17.92 -1.41 7.55
CA LYS A 40 -18.68 -0.16 7.79
C LYS A 40 -17.93 0.82 8.68
N ALA A 41 -17.25 0.33 9.72
CA ALA A 41 -16.39 1.18 10.55
C ALA A 41 -15.21 1.76 9.73
N GLN A 42 -14.69 1.01 8.77
CA GLN A 42 -13.60 1.43 7.88
C GLN A 42 -14.04 2.27 6.67
N VAL A 43 -15.34 2.50 6.43
CA VAL A 43 -15.79 3.43 5.37
C VAL A 43 -16.10 4.81 5.94
N LEU A 44 -16.35 4.90 7.25
CA LEU A 44 -16.69 6.14 7.96
C LEU A 44 -15.45 6.97 8.38
N TRP A 45 -14.29 6.86 7.70
CA TRP A 45 -13.12 7.67 8.01
C TRP A 45 -13.37 9.15 7.73
N GLN A 46 -13.88 9.87 8.73
CA GLN A 46 -14.02 11.31 8.71
C GLN A 46 -12.98 11.95 9.61
N TYR A 47 -12.12 12.76 8.98
CA TYR A 47 -11.12 13.65 9.58
C TYR A 47 -10.01 12.97 10.39
N ARG A 48 -8.79 13.00 9.83
CA ARG A 48 -7.57 12.65 10.56
C ARG A 48 -6.57 13.79 10.41
N GLN A 49 -6.21 14.42 11.53
CA GLN A 49 -5.08 15.34 11.54
C GLN A 49 -3.78 14.55 11.67
N ILE A 50 -2.86 14.75 10.72
CA ILE A 50 -1.52 14.17 10.74
C ILE A 50 -0.55 15.33 10.95
N ARG A 51 -0.28 15.67 12.22
CA ARG A 51 0.62 16.70 12.82
C ARG A 51 0.80 18.07 12.13
N PHE A 52 0.93 18.15 10.81
CA PHE A 52 1.13 19.37 10.01
C PHE A 52 0.25 19.45 8.76
N ILE A 53 -0.53 18.40 8.47
CA ILE A 53 -1.47 18.31 7.35
C ILE A 53 -2.84 17.91 7.89
N THR A 54 -3.89 18.59 7.42
CA THR A 54 -5.29 18.30 7.74
C THR A 54 -5.97 17.71 6.52
N LEU A 55 -6.55 16.52 6.70
CA LEU A 55 -7.37 15.84 5.70
C LEU A 55 -8.86 16.04 5.96
N ASP A 56 -9.62 16.22 4.90
CA ASP A 56 -11.07 16.04 4.85
C ASP A 56 -11.38 14.92 3.84
N GLY A 57 -11.67 13.72 4.34
CA GLY A 57 -11.75 12.53 3.51
C GLY A 57 -10.43 12.30 2.73
N SER A 58 -10.50 12.36 1.40
CA SER A 58 -9.37 12.22 0.49
C SER A 58 -8.62 13.53 0.20
N ASP A 59 -9.13 14.67 0.67
CA ASP A 59 -8.61 15.98 0.33
C ASP A 59 -7.70 16.55 1.42
N ILE A 60 -6.51 17.01 1.03
CA ILE A 60 -5.67 17.86 1.87
C ILE A 60 -6.22 19.28 1.82
N ILE A 61 -6.88 19.71 2.89
CA ILE A 61 -7.53 21.03 2.97
C ILE A 61 -6.65 22.10 3.62
N LYS A 62 -5.70 21.69 4.46
CA LYS A 62 -4.76 22.59 5.14
C LYS A 62 -3.44 21.88 5.39
N GLY A 63 -2.36 22.64 5.37
CA GLY A 63 -1.06 22.15 5.80
C GLY A 63 0.02 23.20 5.60
N GLU A 64 1.10 23.08 6.38
CA GLU A 64 2.29 23.90 6.24
C GLU A 64 3.47 22.98 5.92
N LEU A 65 4.21 23.34 4.88
CA LEU A 65 5.45 22.68 4.47
C LEU A 65 6.59 23.67 4.60
N SER A 66 7.65 23.25 5.28
CA SER A 66 8.88 24.01 5.45
C SER A 66 10.04 23.20 4.92
N VAL A 67 10.61 23.61 3.78
CA VAL A 67 11.65 22.88 3.07
C VAL A 67 12.93 23.69 3.07
N LYS A 68 14.04 23.07 3.44
CA LYS A 68 15.38 23.66 3.34
C LYS A 68 16.26 22.72 2.52
N LEU A 69 16.66 23.18 1.34
CA LEU A 69 17.52 22.42 0.44
C LEU A 69 18.87 23.13 0.35
N SER A 70 19.94 22.52 0.86
CA SER A 70 21.26 23.17 0.99
C SER A 70 21.81 23.73 -0.33
N ASN A 71 21.50 23.06 -1.45
CA ASN A 71 22.00 23.41 -2.78
C ASN A 71 20.99 24.20 -3.63
N TYR A 72 19.79 24.47 -3.12
CA TYR A 72 18.73 25.19 -3.83
C TYR A 72 18.34 26.45 -3.06
N HIS A 73 17.95 27.52 -3.76
CA HIS A 73 17.60 28.81 -3.14
C HIS A 73 18.61 29.32 -2.09
N ARG A 74 19.90 29.06 -2.31
CA ARG A 74 21.01 29.41 -1.39
C ARG A 74 20.83 28.84 0.03
N GLY A 75 20.15 27.71 0.16
CA GLY A 75 19.86 27.09 1.46
C GLY A 75 18.82 27.82 2.30
N ASN A 76 18.08 28.77 1.72
CA ASN A 76 17.01 29.45 2.42
C ASN A 76 15.83 28.52 2.68
N LEU A 77 15.13 28.77 3.78
CA LEU A 77 13.91 28.04 4.11
C LEU A 77 12.77 28.52 3.21
N ILE A 78 12.12 27.57 2.56
CA ILE A 78 10.95 27.78 1.71
C ILE A 78 9.75 27.31 2.51
N LYS A 79 8.84 28.24 2.79
CA LYS A 79 7.59 27.95 3.49
C LYS A 79 6.44 27.98 2.50
N LEU A 80 5.66 26.91 2.46
CA LEU A 80 4.51 26.75 1.59
C LEU A 80 3.30 26.37 2.43
N ASN A 81 2.17 26.96 2.11
CA ASN A 81 0.91 26.65 2.77
C ASN A 81 -0.06 26.07 1.75
N ILE A 82 -0.84 25.06 2.14
CA ILE A 82 -1.92 24.55 1.30
C ILE A 82 -3.04 25.60 1.24
N ASN A 83 -3.49 25.89 0.02
CA ASN A 83 -4.62 26.74 -0.27
C ASN A 83 -5.92 25.99 -0.02
N SER A 84 -6.64 26.34 1.04
CA SER A 84 -7.91 25.70 1.38
C SER A 84 -9.01 25.90 0.34
N LYS A 85 -8.87 26.85 -0.59
CA LYS A 85 -9.82 27.05 -1.70
C LYS A 85 -9.59 26.07 -2.85
N LYS A 86 -8.41 25.45 -2.91
CA LYS A 86 -8.03 24.48 -3.92
C LYS A 86 -7.31 23.30 -3.24
N PRO A 87 -8.06 22.44 -2.54
CA PRO A 87 -7.48 21.32 -1.82
C PRO A 87 -6.77 20.34 -2.77
N TYR A 88 -5.85 19.56 -2.21
CA TYR A 88 -5.19 18.51 -2.98
C TYR A 88 -5.86 17.16 -2.77
N PHE A 89 -6.27 16.56 -3.87
CA PHE A 89 -6.98 15.30 -3.89
C PHE A 89 -6.01 14.10 -3.92
N ILE A 90 -6.06 13.26 -2.88
CA ILE A 90 -5.30 12.00 -2.80
C ILE A 90 -6.13 10.86 -3.37
N GLU A 91 -5.90 10.54 -4.63
CA GLU A 91 -6.61 9.51 -5.40
C GLU A 91 -6.57 8.12 -4.72
N GLN A 92 -5.44 7.73 -4.11
CA GLN A 92 -5.29 6.45 -3.39
C GLN A 92 -6.33 6.25 -2.28
N LEU A 93 -6.72 7.33 -1.58
CA LEU A 93 -7.71 7.24 -0.51
C LEU A 93 -9.11 6.95 -1.06
N VAL A 94 -9.43 7.53 -2.22
CA VAL A 94 -10.70 7.25 -2.91
C VAL A 94 -10.71 5.84 -3.49
N ASP A 95 -9.62 5.41 -4.13
CA ASP A 95 -9.52 4.05 -4.66
C ASP A 95 -9.68 3.02 -3.55
N ALA A 96 -9.02 3.24 -2.40
CA ALA A 96 -9.16 2.39 -1.24
C ALA A 96 -10.61 2.33 -0.74
N GLN A 97 -11.29 3.48 -0.67
CA GLN A 97 -12.69 3.56 -0.25
C GLN A 97 -13.63 2.88 -1.24
N ASN A 98 -13.39 3.03 -2.55
CA ASN A 98 -14.15 2.38 -3.61
C ASN A 98 -14.09 0.86 -3.47
N TYR A 99 -12.89 0.30 -3.26
CA TYR A 99 -12.74 -1.14 -3.03
C TYR A 99 -13.47 -1.62 -1.76
N LEU A 100 -13.41 -0.87 -0.66
CA LEU A 100 -14.16 -1.22 0.56
C LEU A 100 -15.68 -1.15 0.35
N THR A 101 -16.13 -0.23 -0.49
CA THR A 101 -17.55 -0.09 -0.86
C THR A 101 -18.00 -1.28 -1.69
N LEU A 102 -17.21 -1.69 -2.69
CA LEU A 102 -17.48 -2.91 -3.47
C LEU A 102 -17.52 -4.16 -2.59
N ALA A 103 -16.60 -4.28 -1.62
CA ALA A 103 -16.62 -5.38 -0.65
C ALA A 103 -17.90 -5.40 0.19
N LEU A 104 -18.36 -4.23 0.64
CA LEU A 104 -19.63 -4.10 1.36
C LEU A 104 -20.81 -4.47 0.47
N ASP A 105 -20.86 -3.94 -0.75
CA ASP A 105 -21.95 -4.20 -1.69
C ASP A 105 -22.08 -5.69 -1.99
N SER A 106 -20.97 -6.41 -2.17
CA SER A 106 -20.97 -7.87 -2.32
C SER A 106 -21.65 -8.57 -1.12
N LEU A 107 -21.39 -8.11 0.10
CA LEU A 107 -22.01 -8.66 1.32
C LEU A 107 -23.48 -8.23 1.49
N GLU A 108 -23.89 -7.06 1.01
CA GLU A 108 -25.26 -6.58 1.15
C GLU A 108 -26.24 -7.29 0.20
N HIS A 109 -25.78 -7.68 -0.99
CA HIS A 109 -26.60 -8.35 -2.02
C HIS A 109 -26.55 -9.88 -1.94
N THR A 110 -25.97 -10.43 -0.87
CA THR A 110 -25.86 -11.87 -0.67
C THR A 110 -27.20 -12.48 -0.23
N ASN A 111 -27.62 -13.55 -0.90
CA ASN A 111 -28.80 -14.34 -0.52
C ASN A 111 -28.60 -15.07 0.82
N LYS A 112 -29.70 -15.32 1.56
CA LYS A 112 -29.65 -15.99 2.87
C LYS A 112 -29.23 -17.46 2.80
N ASP A 113 -29.43 -18.11 1.65
CA ASP A 113 -29.17 -19.54 1.47
C ASP A 113 -27.92 -19.74 0.62
N LEU A 114 -26.75 -19.66 1.26
CA LEU A 114 -25.46 -19.88 0.61
C LEU A 114 -25.11 -21.36 0.56
N THR A 115 -24.79 -21.85 -0.63
CA THR A 115 -24.09 -23.13 -0.79
C THR A 115 -22.62 -22.98 -0.39
N LYS A 116 -21.92 -24.11 -0.20
CA LYS A 116 -20.48 -24.11 0.06
C LYS A 116 -19.70 -23.34 -1.01
N GLU A 117 -20.02 -23.55 -2.28
CA GLU A 117 -19.34 -22.95 -3.42
C GLU A 117 -19.60 -21.45 -3.48
N SER A 118 -20.87 -21.02 -3.37
CA SER A 118 -21.23 -19.60 -3.40
C SER A 118 -20.72 -18.83 -2.17
N ALA A 119 -20.70 -19.46 -0.99
CA ALA A 119 -20.09 -18.88 0.21
C ALA A 119 -18.60 -18.63 0.01
N ARG A 120 -17.89 -19.60 -0.58
CA ARG A 120 -16.47 -19.47 -0.89
C ARG A 120 -16.22 -18.36 -1.91
N GLU A 121 -16.97 -18.35 -3.01
CA GLU A 121 -16.83 -17.33 -4.06
C GLU A 121 -17.08 -15.91 -3.52
N LEU A 122 -18.08 -15.75 -2.65
CA LEU A 122 -18.35 -14.49 -1.96
C LEU A 122 -17.16 -14.06 -1.09
N LEU A 123 -16.63 -14.97 -0.27
CA LEU A 123 -15.49 -14.66 0.60
C LEU A 123 -14.23 -14.34 -0.21
N ASP A 124 -13.98 -15.06 -1.29
CA ASP A 124 -12.86 -14.81 -2.21
C ASP A 124 -13.02 -13.42 -2.86
N SER A 125 -14.22 -13.06 -3.31
CA SER A 125 -14.51 -11.74 -3.88
C SER A 125 -14.30 -10.60 -2.87
N VAL A 126 -14.86 -10.73 -1.67
CA VAL A 126 -14.71 -9.76 -0.58
C VAL A 126 -13.23 -9.60 -0.21
N LEU A 127 -12.50 -10.70 -0.11
CA LEU A 127 -11.07 -10.70 0.20
C LEU A 127 -10.26 -9.98 -0.88
N ILE A 128 -10.54 -10.21 -2.16
CA ILE A 128 -9.87 -9.53 -3.28
C ILE A 128 -10.04 -8.01 -3.17
N TYR A 129 -11.25 -7.52 -2.84
CA TYR A 129 -11.49 -6.09 -2.66
C TYR A 129 -10.75 -5.52 -1.44
N ILE A 130 -10.76 -6.23 -0.30
CA ILE A 130 -10.00 -5.81 0.89
C ILE A 130 -8.50 -5.74 0.60
N LEU A 131 -7.96 -6.75 -0.09
CA LEU A 131 -6.55 -6.79 -0.45
C LEU A 131 -6.19 -5.70 -1.45
N SER A 132 -7.06 -5.41 -2.42
CA SER A 132 -6.90 -4.30 -3.38
C SER A 132 -6.88 -2.95 -2.66
N SER A 133 -7.84 -2.71 -1.75
CA SER A 133 -7.88 -1.52 -0.89
C SER A 133 -6.60 -1.34 -0.09
N ARG A 134 -6.11 -2.42 0.53
CA ARG A 134 -4.84 -2.39 1.26
C ARG A 134 -3.66 -2.10 0.33
N SER A 135 -3.63 -2.72 -0.85
CA SER A 135 -2.52 -2.60 -1.80
C SER A 135 -2.31 -1.16 -2.25
N VAL A 136 -3.39 -0.45 -2.60
CA VAL A 136 -3.29 0.95 -3.05
C VAL A 136 -2.85 1.91 -1.94
N LEU A 137 -3.06 1.56 -0.67
CA LEU A 137 -2.57 2.35 0.48
C LEU A 137 -1.15 2.00 0.88
N VAL A 138 -0.70 0.76 0.66
CA VAL A 138 0.66 0.32 1.03
C VAL A 138 1.69 0.94 0.10
N CYS A 139 1.43 0.97 -1.21
CA CYS A 139 2.38 1.48 -2.18
C CYS A 139 1.65 2.28 -3.26
N ALA A 140 2.13 3.49 -3.53
CA ALA A 140 1.59 4.31 -4.61
C ALA A 140 2.06 3.79 -5.98
N HIS A 141 1.15 3.72 -6.94
CA HIS A 141 1.48 3.34 -8.31
C HIS A 141 2.39 4.38 -8.98
N GLU A 142 3.46 3.93 -9.64
CA GLU A 142 4.48 4.80 -10.23
C GLU A 142 3.91 5.82 -11.22
N GLU A 143 2.92 5.41 -12.01
CA GLU A 143 2.19 6.29 -12.96
C GLU A 143 1.41 7.43 -12.28
N LYS A 144 1.10 7.29 -10.99
CA LYS A 144 0.45 8.33 -10.18
C LYS A 144 1.49 9.21 -9.48
N LEU A 145 2.78 8.94 -9.68
CA LEU A 145 3.87 9.66 -9.07
C LEU A 145 4.63 10.53 -10.09
N PHE A 146 5.43 11.48 -9.59
CA PHE A 146 6.40 12.22 -10.39
C PHE A 146 7.39 11.23 -11.01
N PRO A 147 7.74 11.36 -12.30
CA PRO A 147 7.50 12.50 -13.19
C PRO A 147 6.14 12.51 -13.92
N TYR A 148 5.34 11.46 -13.80
CA TYR A 148 4.10 11.27 -14.55
C TYR A 148 2.93 12.13 -14.05
N LYS A 149 2.88 12.41 -12.74
CA LYS A 149 1.89 13.29 -12.10
C LYS A 149 2.57 14.42 -11.33
N ILE A 150 2.23 15.65 -11.67
CA ILE A 150 2.73 16.87 -11.02
C ILE A 150 1.58 17.50 -10.23
N CYS A 151 1.85 17.97 -9.02
CA CYS A 151 0.86 18.71 -8.24
C CYS A 151 0.50 20.03 -8.91
N ASP A 152 -0.78 20.39 -8.87
CA ASP A 152 -1.27 21.67 -9.38
C ASP A 152 -0.72 22.82 -8.53
N PRO A 153 0.09 23.76 -9.07
CA PRO A 153 0.71 24.81 -8.26
C PRO A 153 -0.27 25.71 -7.52
N GLN A 154 -1.52 25.83 -7.99
CA GLN A 154 -2.54 26.67 -7.35
C GLN A 154 -3.08 26.07 -6.05
N MET A 155 -2.72 24.81 -5.75
CA MET A 155 -3.02 24.19 -4.45
C MET A 155 -2.23 24.82 -3.31
N PHE A 156 -1.22 25.64 -3.60
CA PHE A 156 -0.45 26.36 -2.60
C PHE A 156 -0.90 27.83 -2.53
N GLY A 157 -0.91 28.40 -1.33
CA GLY A 157 -1.23 29.82 -1.12
C GLY A 157 -0.12 30.77 -1.58
N THR A 158 1.08 30.24 -1.81
CA THR A 158 2.25 30.96 -2.33
C THR A 158 2.75 30.25 -3.58
N ALA A 159 3.25 31.02 -4.54
CA ALA A 159 3.85 30.44 -5.74
C ALA A 159 5.00 29.49 -5.37
N ILE A 160 4.95 28.26 -5.88
CA ILE A 160 6.07 27.31 -5.76
C ILE A 160 7.18 27.77 -6.72
N PRO A 161 8.45 27.74 -6.30
CA PRO A 161 9.57 27.89 -7.22
C PRO A 161 9.53 26.86 -8.36
N GLU A 162 9.87 27.27 -9.57
CA GLU A 162 9.87 26.40 -10.77
C GLU A 162 10.85 25.22 -10.66
N GLU A 163 11.88 25.36 -9.83
CA GLU A 163 12.87 24.32 -9.54
C GLU A 163 12.38 23.28 -8.53
N LEU A 164 11.13 23.37 -8.04
CA LEU A 164 10.60 22.46 -7.04
C LEU A 164 9.36 21.74 -7.52
N VAL A 165 9.34 20.43 -7.30
CA VAL A 165 8.14 19.62 -7.39
C VAL A 165 7.82 19.08 -6.02
N ILE A 166 6.56 19.22 -5.63
CA ILE A 166 6.02 18.66 -4.41
C ILE A 166 5.01 17.61 -4.80
N GLN A 167 4.96 16.53 -4.03
CA GLN A 167 4.04 15.43 -4.23
C GLN A 167 3.53 14.94 -2.88
N PHE A 168 2.25 14.60 -2.84
CA PHE A 168 1.65 13.87 -1.73
C PHE A 168 1.19 12.50 -2.19
N HIS A 169 1.42 11.49 -1.36
CA HIS A 169 0.90 10.14 -1.56
C HIS A 169 0.71 9.47 -0.20
N VAL A 170 0.10 8.28 -0.19
CA VAL A 170 -0.04 7.46 1.02
C VAL A 170 0.91 6.28 0.94
N GLU A 171 1.59 6.03 2.06
CA GLU A 171 2.41 4.83 2.27
C GLU A 171 2.05 4.21 3.62
N GLY A 172 1.32 3.09 3.55
CA GLY A 172 0.74 2.40 4.69
C GLY A 172 -0.31 3.26 5.42
N SER A 173 0.10 3.86 6.54
CA SER A 173 -0.76 4.70 7.39
C SER A 173 -0.37 6.18 7.41
N ASN A 174 0.61 6.56 6.60
CA ASN A 174 1.17 7.90 6.58
C ASN A 174 0.85 8.59 5.26
N VAL A 175 0.52 9.88 5.33
CA VAL A 175 0.62 10.76 4.16
C VAL A 175 2.07 11.20 4.04
N ILE A 176 2.68 10.86 2.93
CA ILE A 176 4.05 11.21 2.59
C ILE A 176 4.03 12.48 1.76
N SER A 177 4.89 13.44 2.12
CA SER A 177 5.16 14.64 1.33
C SER A 177 6.57 14.57 0.79
N SER A 178 6.70 14.30 -0.52
CA SER A 178 7.98 14.27 -1.22
C SER A 178 8.26 15.63 -1.85
N VAL A 179 9.52 16.09 -1.76
CA VAL A 179 9.97 17.34 -2.37
C VAL A 179 11.19 17.07 -3.23
N TYR A 180 11.10 17.40 -4.50
CA TYR A 180 12.13 17.19 -5.50
C TYR A 180 12.69 18.52 -5.96
N GLY A 181 14.01 18.66 -5.94
CA GLY A 181 14.72 19.75 -6.60
C GLY A 181 14.99 19.39 -8.05
N LEU A 182 14.51 20.20 -8.99
CA LEU A 182 14.78 20.08 -10.41
C LEU A 182 16.05 20.84 -10.74
N GLN A 183 17.04 20.16 -11.29
CA GLN A 183 18.24 20.79 -11.84
C GLN A 183 18.17 20.75 -13.37
N TYR A 184 17.97 21.91 -13.98
CA TYR A 184 18.09 22.05 -15.43
C TYR A 184 19.56 21.99 -15.82
N HIS A 185 19.97 20.90 -16.46
CA HIS A 185 21.28 20.83 -17.07
C HIS A 185 21.24 21.54 -18.42
N SER A 186 22.11 22.54 -18.62
CA SER A 186 22.30 23.23 -19.90
C SER A 186 22.96 22.36 -20.98
N SER A 187 23.42 21.15 -20.62
CA SER A 187 23.99 20.14 -21.49
C SER A 187 23.59 18.75 -21.01
N LEU A 188 23.61 17.73 -21.89
CA LEU A 188 23.39 16.33 -21.50
C LEU A 188 24.23 15.99 -20.24
N PRO A 189 23.63 15.42 -19.19
CA PRO A 189 24.36 15.09 -17.97
C PRO A 189 25.51 14.14 -18.32
N SER A 190 26.72 14.46 -17.89
CA SER A 190 27.87 13.59 -18.12
C SER A 190 27.68 12.29 -17.34
N GLN A 191 27.48 11.17 -18.06
CA GLN A 191 27.31 9.84 -17.46
C GLN A 191 28.48 9.40 -16.57
N LYS A 192 29.63 10.08 -16.65
CA LYS A 192 30.84 9.81 -15.86
C LYS A 192 30.59 9.60 -14.37
N LYS A 193 29.71 10.38 -13.73
CA LYS A 193 29.46 10.23 -12.30
C LYS A 193 28.72 8.94 -11.95
N ASN A 194 27.82 8.48 -12.81
CA ASN A 194 27.10 7.22 -12.60
C ASN A 194 28.02 6.02 -12.88
N GLU A 195 28.91 6.12 -13.87
CA GLU A 195 29.94 5.12 -14.14
C GLU A 195 30.91 4.97 -12.97
N GLU A 196 31.37 6.07 -12.36
CA GLU A 196 32.24 6.04 -11.17
C GLU A 196 31.54 5.40 -9.96
N VAL A 197 30.25 5.68 -9.75
CA VAL A 197 29.46 5.07 -8.67
C VAL A 197 29.27 3.58 -8.92
N MET A 198 28.94 3.17 -10.14
CA MET A 198 28.77 1.75 -10.49
C MET A 198 30.08 0.97 -10.39
N GLU A 199 31.21 1.55 -10.82
CA GLU A 199 32.53 0.93 -10.63
C GLU A 199 32.88 0.80 -9.14
N GLY A 200 32.55 1.81 -8.33
CA GLY A 200 32.69 1.76 -6.87
C GLY A 200 31.87 0.64 -6.23
N LEU A 201 30.62 0.46 -6.64
CA LEU A 201 29.74 -0.62 -6.17
C LEU A 201 30.26 -2.00 -6.60
N MET A 202 30.68 -2.16 -7.86
CA MET A 202 31.27 -3.42 -8.36
C MET A 202 32.57 -3.78 -7.65
N LYS A 203 33.36 -2.79 -7.21
CA LYS A 203 34.54 -3.02 -6.38
C LYS A 203 34.17 -3.55 -4.99
N LEU A 204 33.19 -2.92 -4.33
CA LEU A 204 32.72 -3.35 -3.00
C LEU A 204 32.13 -4.77 -3.03
N GLU A 205 31.37 -5.11 -4.07
CA GLU A 205 30.83 -6.45 -4.24
C GLU A 205 31.94 -7.51 -4.34
N ARG A 206 32.98 -7.26 -5.14
CA ARG A 206 34.15 -8.13 -5.28
C ARG A 206 34.87 -8.33 -3.95
N GLU A 207 35.04 -7.27 -3.16
CA GLU A 207 35.67 -7.34 -1.83
C GLU A 207 34.84 -8.18 -0.86
N CYS A 208 33.51 -8.00 -0.84
CA CYS A 208 32.60 -8.81 -0.03
C CYS A 208 32.66 -10.29 -0.39
N LEU A 209 32.65 -10.63 -1.68
CA LEU A 209 32.76 -12.02 -2.15
C LEU A 209 34.11 -12.64 -1.76
N ALA A 210 35.20 -11.88 -1.89
CA ALA A 210 36.53 -12.33 -1.48
C ALA A 210 36.59 -12.61 0.03
N TRP A 211 36.02 -11.75 0.87
CA TRP A 211 35.93 -11.97 2.31
C TRP A 211 35.06 -13.18 2.67
N LYS A 212 33.92 -13.35 1.99
CA LYS A 212 33.06 -14.53 2.17
C LYS A 212 33.80 -15.83 1.84
N GLY A 213 34.57 -15.86 0.76
CA GLY A 213 35.42 -16.98 0.39
C GLY A 213 36.51 -17.27 1.44
N LYS A 214 37.20 -16.24 1.93
CA LYS A 214 38.21 -16.39 3.01
C LYS A 214 37.60 -16.97 4.29
N ILE A 215 36.44 -16.47 4.71
CA ILE A 215 35.74 -16.97 5.91
C ILE A 215 35.33 -18.44 5.73
N ALA A 216 34.84 -18.83 4.55
CA ALA A 216 34.48 -20.21 4.26
C ALA A 216 35.70 -21.16 4.31
N LEU A 217 36.87 -20.71 3.86
CA LEU A 217 38.11 -21.47 3.96
C LEU A 217 38.57 -21.66 5.42
N PHE A 218 38.42 -20.63 6.26
CA PHE A 218 38.71 -20.75 7.70
C PHE A 218 37.79 -21.76 8.41
N LYS A 219 36.49 -21.78 8.10
CA LYS A 219 35.56 -22.77 8.66
C LYS A 219 35.90 -24.21 8.26
N ASN A 220 36.41 -24.43 7.06
CA ASN A 220 36.81 -25.77 6.60
C ASN A 220 38.13 -26.25 7.24
N LEU A 221 39.00 -25.33 7.69
CA LEU A 221 40.22 -25.66 8.42
C LEU A 221 39.96 -26.03 9.88
N GLU A 222 38.92 -25.46 10.50
CA GLU A 222 38.52 -25.78 11.88
C GLU A 222 37.76 -27.12 12.00
N LEU A 223 37.15 -27.60 10.91
CA LEU A 223 36.44 -28.90 10.86
C LEU A 223 37.33 -30.08 10.41
N GLY A 224 38.61 -29.81 10.13
CA GLY A 224 39.60 -30.80 9.68
C GLY A 224 40.54 -31.33 10.77
N ASN A 225 40.30 -31.00 12.04
CA ASN A 225 41.04 -31.53 13.21
C ASN A 225 40.12 -32.38 14.10
#